data_AF-A0A9P7C4J8-F1
#
_entry.id   AF-A0A9P7C4J8-F1
#
_cell.length_a   1.000
_cell.length_b   1.000
_cell.length_c   1.000
_cell.angle_alpha   90.00
_cell.angle_beta   90.00
_cell.angle_gamma   90.00
#
_symmetry.space_group_name_H-M   'P 1'
#
loop_
_entity.id
_entity.type
_entity.pdbx_description
1 polymer ?
#
loop_
_entity_poly.entity_id
_entity_poly.type
_entity_poly.pdbx_seq_one_letter_code
_entity_poly.pdbx_strand_id
1 'polypeptide(L)'
;MELPLSVLPYTLFMTGKLGVSLCPEHASSTSRLLDHAEDALYQAAREGGNAVRIHAVDTPPSAHSESIIARQIVDAIPNGELKLRDQPLGSARDGHVVGMEALLRWQSPTLGMLVPERFMRTAERLGIIVQIGTWVLVGALKQARMWRDQGFDDFTIAVNVSTLQLLRPNFFAEVISTKAR
;
A
#
# COMPACT_ATOMS: atom_id res chain seq x y z
N MET A 1 7.48 -14.67 -27.97
CA MET A 1 6.03 -14.91 -28.13
C MET A 1 5.56 -15.67 -26.92
N GLU A 2 4.69 -15.08 -26.10
CA GLU A 2 4.11 -15.76 -24.94
C GLU A 2 3.05 -16.74 -25.45
N LEU A 3 3.21 -18.02 -25.10
CA LEU A 3 2.23 -19.04 -25.44
C LEU A 3 1.00 -18.84 -24.54
N PRO A 4 -0.21 -18.65 -25.12
CA PRO A 4 -1.40 -18.43 -24.31
C PRO A 4 -1.75 -19.69 -23.53
N LEU A 5 -2.24 -19.51 -22.31
CA LEU A 5 -2.68 -20.61 -21.46
C LEU A 5 -4.12 -20.99 -21.85
N SER A 6 -4.30 -22.21 -22.36
CA SER A 6 -5.63 -22.76 -22.64
C SER A 6 -6.24 -23.33 -21.36
N VAL A 7 -7.21 -22.60 -20.80
CA VAL A 7 -8.07 -23.07 -19.70
C VAL A 7 -9.47 -23.18 -20.29
N LEU A 8 -9.79 -24.32 -20.91
CA LEU A 8 -11.03 -24.51 -21.65
C LEU A 8 -12.26 -24.03 -20.84
N PRO A 9 -13.17 -23.24 -21.43
CA PRO A 9 -13.26 -22.82 -22.85
C PRO A 9 -12.45 -21.55 -23.21
N TYR A 10 -11.61 -21.02 -22.31
CA TYR A 10 -10.90 -19.75 -22.47
C TYR A 10 -9.45 -19.89 -22.93
N THR A 11 -8.97 -18.85 -23.61
CA THR A 11 -7.55 -18.65 -23.93
C THR A 11 -7.08 -17.41 -23.18
N LEU A 12 -6.17 -17.59 -22.21
CA LEU A 12 -5.69 -16.52 -21.34
C LEU A 12 -4.29 -16.08 -21.77
N PHE A 13 -4.11 -14.77 -21.90
CA PHE A 13 -2.78 -14.16 -22.00
C PHE A 13 -2.32 -13.81 -20.59
N MET A 14 -1.20 -14.42 -20.16
CA MET A 14 -0.62 -14.16 -18.85
C MET A 14 0.61 -13.29 -19.00
N THR A 15 0.66 -12.24 -18.19
CA THR A 15 1.90 -11.49 -17.98
C THR A 15 2.53 -11.90 -16.67
N GLY A 16 3.85 -12.01 -16.64
CA GLY A 16 4.62 -12.37 -15.47
C GLY A 16 5.62 -11.28 -15.09
N LYS A 17 5.87 -11.14 -13.79
CA LYS A 17 6.93 -10.29 -13.28
C LYS A 17 7.81 -11.09 -12.34
N LEU A 18 9.11 -10.84 -12.39
CA LEU A 18 10.09 -11.65 -11.68
C LEU A 18 11.15 -10.76 -11.04
N GLY A 19 11.35 -10.95 -9.74
CA GLY A 19 12.45 -10.34 -8.98
C GLY A 19 13.52 -11.38 -8.67
N VAL A 20 14.79 -11.04 -8.90
CA VAL A 20 15.93 -11.94 -8.71
C VAL A 20 16.90 -11.35 -7.69
N SER A 21 17.38 -12.17 -6.75
CA SER A 21 18.56 -11.88 -5.94
C SER A 21 19.60 -12.99 -6.07
N LEU A 22 20.88 -12.64 -5.92
CA LEU A 22 22.01 -13.52 -6.16
C LEU A 22 22.81 -13.68 -4.87
N CYS A 23 23.13 -14.92 -4.53
CA CYS A 23 24.07 -15.26 -3.47
C CYS A 23 25.43 -15.58 -4.10
N PRO A 24 26.56 -15.07 -3.58
CA PRO A 24 26.67 -14.20 -2.40
C PRO A 24 26.55 -12.70 -2.71
N GLU A 25 26.39 -12.32 -3.97
CA GLU A 25 26.55 -10.94 -4.47
C GLU A 25 25.63 -9.92 -3.78
N HIS A 26 24.35 -10.25 -3.58
CA HIS A 26 23.37 -9.34 -2.96
C HIS A 26 23.22 -9.59 -1.47
N ALA A 27 23.34 -10.85 -1.01
CA ALA A 27 23.35 -11.23 0.39
C ALA A 27 23.83 -12.68 0.58
N SER A 28 24.29 -12.99 1.80
CA SER A 28 24.66 -14.35 2.23
C SER A 28 23.64 -15.02 3.16
N SER A 29 22.64 -14.27 3.64
CA SER A 29 21.52 -14.80 4.43
C SER A 29 20.30 -15.03 3.55
N THR A 30 19.63 -16.18 3.72
CA THR A 30 18.39 -16.52 3.01
C THR A 30 17.30 -15.46 3.21
N SER A 31 17.13 -14.93 4.43
CA SER A 31 16.13 -13.89 4.68
C SER A 31 16.38 -12.64 3.85
N ARG A 32 17.63 -12.18 3.83
CA ARG A 32 18.04 -11.01 3.05
C ARG A 32 17.95 -11.24 1.54
N LEU A 33 18.26 -12.44 1.07
CA LEU A 33 18.08 -12.79 -0.34
C LEU A 33 16.61 -12.74 -0.76
N LEU A 34 15.70 -13.25 0.08
CA LEU A 34 14.27 -13.17 -0.16
C LEU A 34 13.79 -11.71 -0.21
N ASP A 35 14.17 -10.90 0.79
CA ASP A 35 13.82 -9.47 0.82
C ASP A 35 14.31 -8.75 -0.45
N HIS A 36 15.54 -9.01 -0.88
CA HIS A 36 16.11 -8.40 -2.08
C HIS A 36 15.43 -8.84 -3.39
N ALA A 37 15.02 -10.11 -3.49
CA ALA A 37 14.27 -10.60 -4.64
C ALA A 37 12.86 -10.00 -4.68
N GLU A 38 12.22 -9.89 -3.52
CA GLU A 38 10.91 -9.27 -3.36
C GLU A 38 10.92 -7.76 -3.68
N ASP A 39 11.97 -7.04 -3.28
CA ASP A 39 12.19 -5.64 -3.66
C ASP A 39 12.35 -5.48 -5.17
N ALA A 40 13.12 -6.36 -5.81
CA ALA A 40 13.31 -6.34 -7.25
C ALA A 40 12.00 -6.63 -8.00
N LEU A 41 11.20 -7.59 -7.50
CA LEU A 41 9.86 -7.88 -8.03
C LEU A 41 8.95 -6.67 -7.92
N TYR A 42 9.04 -5.93 -6.81
CA TYR A 42 8.26 -4.72 -6.61
C TYR A 42 8.63 -3.61 -7.62
N GLN A 43 9.91 -3.45 -7.95
CA GLN A 43 10.32 -2.53 -9.01
C GLN A 43 9.81 -2.99 -10.38
N ALA A 44 9.91 -4.29 -10.69
CA ALA A 44 9.34 -4.87 -11.91
C ALA A 44 7.82 -4.62 -12.01
N ALA A 45 7.10 -4.59 -10.87
CA ALA A 45 5.68 -4.29 -10.81
C ALA A 45 5.32 -2.92 -11.41
N ARG A 46 6.23 -1.94 -11.38
CA ARG A 46 5.99 -0.57 -11.82
C ARG A 46 6.24 -0.33 -13.31
N GLU A 47 6.87 -1.28 -14.00
CA GLU A 47 7.38 -1.07 -15.36
C GLU A 47 6.40 -1.41 -16.47
N GLY A 48 5.21 -1.92 -16.12
CA GLY A 48 4.20 -2.34 -17.08
C GLY A 48 4.60 -3.59 -17.87
N GLY A 49 3.63 -4.40 -18.28
CA GLY A 49 3.88 -5.63 -19.03
C GLY A 49 4.75 -6.66 -18.29
N ASN A 50 5.53 -7.41 -19.06
CA ASN A 50 6.45 -8.44 -18.56
C ASN A 50 7.78 -7.81 -18.17
N ALA A 51 8.20 -8.01 -16.92
CA ALA A 51 9.41 -7.39 -16.41
C ALA A 51 10.18 -8.36 -15.52
N VAL A 52 11.49 -8.46 -15.76
CA VAL A 52 12.44 -9.16 -14.90
C VAL A 52 13.39 -8.12 -14.33
N ARG A 53 13.51 -8.07 -13.01
CA ARG A 53 14.45 -7.19 -12.34
C ARG A 53 15.37 -8.01 -11.46
N ILE A 54 16.67 -7.86 -11.71
CA ILE A 54 17.72 -8.32 -10.83
C ILE A 54 17.96 -7.21 -9.83
N HIS A 55 18.01 -7.56 -8.54
CA HIS A 55 18.37 -6.61 -7.50
C HIS A 55 19.75 -6.01 -7.83
N ALA A 56 19.83 -4.70 -8.01
CA ALA A 56 21.09 -4.02 -8.30
C ALA A 56 21.63 -3.39 -7.01
N VAL A 57 22.87 -3.75 -6.65
CA VAL A 57 23.59 -3.21 -5.48
C VAL A 57 23.75 -1.68 -5.54
N ASP A 58 23.77 -1.11 -6.75
CA ASP A 58 23.86 0.35 -7.01
C ASP A 58 22.51 1.07 -7.00
N THR A 59 21.41 0.37 -6.69
CA THR A 59 20.24 1.08 -6.21
C THR A 59 20.61 1.51 -4.80
N PRO A 60 20.73 2.83 -4.48
CA PRO A 60 20.99 3.22 -3.11
C PRO A 60 19.97 2.47 -2.26
N PRO A 61 20.40 1.72 -1.22
CA PRO A 61 19.47 1.00 -0.37
C PRO A 61 18.40 2.01 -0.04
N SER A 62 17.12 1.69 -0.28
CA SER A 62 16.05 2.62 0.04
C SER A 62 16.35 3.17 1.42
N ALA A 63 16.64 4.47 1.53
CA ALA A 63 17.62 5.03 2.48
C ALA A 63 17.24 4.95 3.97
N HIS A 64 16.29 4.07 4.30
CA HIS A 64 15.80 3.75 5.62
C HIS A 64 15.87 2.24 5.79
N SER A 65 16.75 1.79 6.68
CA SER A 65 16.82 0.37 7.04
C SER A 65 15.45 -0.10 7.52
N GLU A 66 15.01 -1.27 7.05
CA GLU A 66 13.72 -1.86 7.44
C GLU A 66 13.58 -1.95 8.98
N SER A 67 14.69 -2.13 9.69
CA SER A 67 14.76 -2.09 11.16
C SER A 67 14.34 -0.75 11.76
N ILE A 68 14.66 0.37 11.10
CA ILE A 68 14.27 1.71 11.56
C ILE A 68 12.78 1.93 11.31
N ILE A 69 12.28 1.53 10.13
CA ILE A 69 10.86 1.54 9.82
C ILE A 69 10.09 0.71 10.84
N ALA A 70 10.52 -0.52 11.09
CA ALA A 70 9.89 -1.44 12.05
C ALA A 70 9.82 -0.85 13.46
N ARG A 71 10.89 -0.19 13.90
CA ARG A 71 10.94 0.46 15.22
C ARG A 71 9.99 1.65 15.31
N GLN A 72 9.94 2.50 14.27
CA GLN A 72 9.21 3.77 14.35
C GLN A 72 7.73 3.66 14.00
N ILE A 73 7.35 2.73 13.11
CA ILE A 73 5.96 2.61 12.66
C ILE A 73 5.01 2.22 13.81
N VAL A 74 5.53 1.55 14.85
CA VAL A 74 4.80 1.23 16.09
C VAL A 74 4.25 2.48 16.78
N ASP A 75 5.02 3.57 16.77
CA ASP A 75 4.68 4.82 17.46
C ASP A 75 4.09 5.88 16.53
N ALA A 76 3.96 5.59 15.23
CA ALA A 76 3.51 6.57 14.23
C ALA A 76 2.09 7.11 14.49
N ILE A 77 1.18 6.25 14.96
CA ILE A 77 -0.19 6.66 15.33
C ILE A 77 -0.19 7.55 16.58
N PRO A 78 0.32 7.12 17.75
CA PRO A 78 0.30 7.94 18.96
C PRO A 78 1.07 9.25 18.82
N ASN A 79 2.10 9.29 17.99
CA ASN A 79 2.87 10.52 17.71
C ASN A 79 2.20 11.45 16.68
N GLY A 80 1.08 11.05 16.07
CA GLY A 80 0.38 11.87 15.07
C GLY A 80 1.14 12.03 13.75
N GLU A 81 2.02 11.09 13.43
CA GLU A 81 2.91 11.10 12.25
C GLU A 81 2.19 10.65 10.98
N LEU A 82 1.06 9.94 11.11
CA LEU A 82 0.25 9.55 9.96
C LEU A 82 -0.64 10.70 9.49
N LYS A 83 -0.77 10.83 8.17
CA LYS A 83 -1.64 11.82 7.49
C LYS A 83 -2.42 11.13 6.39
N LEU A 84 -3.62 11.64 6.11
CA LEU A 84 -4.36 11.32 4.90
C LEU A 84 -4.18 12.46 3.89
N ARG A 85 -4.03 12.08 2.63
CA ARG A 85 -4.10 12.98 1.47
C ARG A 85 -5.25 12.53 0.60
N ASP A 86 -6.08 13.46 0.17
CA ASP A 86 -7.24 13.16 -0.65
C ASP A 86 -6.91 13.41 -2.13
N GLN A 87 -7.02 12.37 -2.95
CA GLN A 87 -6.80 12.47 -4.40
C GLN A 87 -8.12 12.42 -5.18
N PRO A 88 -8.41 13.37 -6.08
CA PRO A 88 -9.63 13.36 -6.89
C PRO A 88 -9.78 12.11 -7.77
N LEU A 89 -10.99 11.53 -7.74
CA LEU A 89 -11.46 10.50 -8.64
C LEU A 89 -12.38 11.14 -9.68
N GLY A 90 -11.99 11.09 -10.95
CA GLY A 90 -12.75 11.64 -12.07
C GLY A 90 -13.62 10.59 -12.76
N SER A 91 -14.82 10.96 -13.17
CA SER A 91 -15.66 10.18 -14.07
C SER A 91 -15.02 10.12 -15.46
N ALA A 92 -14.81 8.90 -15.98
CA ALA A 92 -14.29 8.71 -17.34
C ALA A 92 -15.28 9.14 -18.45
N ARG A 93 -16.56 9.35 -18.11
CA ARG A 93 -17.61 9.72 -19.07
C ARG A 93 -17.53 11.20 -19.47
N ASP A 94 -17.28 12.06 -18.50
CA ASP A 94 -17.49 13.51 -18.60
C ASP A 94 -16.50 14.33 -17.75
N GLY A 95 -15.56 13.69 -17.04
CA GLY A 95 -14.44 14.34 -16.37
C GLY A 95 -14.76 15.01 -15.03
N HIS A 96 -16.01 14.98 -14.56
CA HIS A 96 -16.35 15.54 -13.26
C HIS A 96 -15.79 14.69 -12.12
N VAL A 97 -15.48 15.33 -10.98
CA VAL A 97 -15.00 14.62 -9.79
C VAL A 97 -16.18 13.94 -9.12
N VAL A 98 -16.10 12.61 -8.98
CA VAL A 98 -17.12 11.75 -8.36
C VAL A 98 -16.78 11.33 -6.93
N GLY A 99 -15.51 11.48 -6.55
CA GLY A 99 -15.02 11.02 -5.27
C GLY A 99 -13.59 11.46 -4.99
N MET A 100 -13.11 11.17 -3.78
CA MET A 100 -11.72 11.30 -3.38
C MET A 100 -11.22 9.92 -2.95
N GLU A 101 -9.96 9.62 -3.22
CA GLU A 101 -9.27 8.51 -2.60
C GLU A 101 -8.45 9.01 -1.40
N ALA A 102 -8.66 8.40 -0.23
CA ALA A 102 -7.90 8.68 0.98
C ALA A 102 -6.59 7.90 0.96
N LEU A 103 -5.48 8.60 0.75
CA LEU A 103 -4.16 8.04 0.61
C LEU A 103 -3.32 8.29 1.87
N LEU A 104 -2.91 7.20 2.51
CA LEU A 104 -2.07 7.24 3.69
C LEU A 104 -0.68 7.81 3.36
N ARG A 105 -0.15 8.64 4.25
CA ARG A 105 1.23 9.14 4.26
C ARG A 105 1.77 9.06 5.67
N TRP A 106 3.05 8.75 5.80
CA TRP A 106 3.73 8.75 7.10
C TRP A 106 4.81 9.83 7.10
N GLN A 107 4.65 10.84 7.96
CA GLN A 107 5.62 11.90 8.17
C GLN A 107 6.53 11.52 9.34
N SER A 108 7.50 10.64 9.09
CA SER A 108 8.48 10.27 10.11
C SER A 108 9.43 11.44 10.39
N PRO A 109 9.75 11.74 11.66
CA PRO A 109 10.71 12.77 12.01
C PRO A 109 12.13 12.47 11.54
N THR A 110 12.46 11.19 11.28
CA THR A 110 13.82 10.79 10.87
C THR A 110 13.90 10.30 9.43
N LEU A 111 12.82 9.74 8.89
CA LEU A 111 12.78 9.17 7.54
C LEU A 111 12.13 10.11 6.52
N GLY A 112 11.64 11.25 6.97
CA GLY A 112 10.86 12.19 6.17
C GLY A 112 9.49 11.62 5.79
N MET A 113 8.94 12.13 4.68
CA MET A 113 7.64 11.67 4.19
C MET A 113 7.77 10.35 3.43
N LEU A 114 7.12 9.32 3.95
CA LEU A 114 7.03 8.00 3.36
C LEU A 114 5.63 7.75 2.77
N VAL A 115 5.63 7.10 1.60
CA VAL A 115 4.43 6.55 0.96
C VAL A 115 4.20 5.11 1.40
N PRO A 116 2.96 4.59 1.34
CA PRO A 116 2.61 3.26 1.88
C PRO A 116 3.53 2.15 1.39
N GLU A 117 3.91 2.17 0.13
CA GLU A 117 4.79 1.18 -0.51
C GLU A 117 6.11 0.97 0.24
N ARG A 118 6.57 1.97 1.00
CA ARG A 118 7.82 1.89 1.78
C ARG A 118 7.67 1.22 3.14
N PHE A 119 6.48 1.20 3.74
CA PHE A 119 6.30 0.72 5.12
C PHE A 119 5.17 -0.30 5.29
N MET A 120 4.32 -0.51 4.29
CA MET A 120 3.15 -1.40 4.38
C MET A 120 3.56 -2.84 4.68
N ARG A 121 4.59 -3.38 4.01
CA ARG A 121 5.10 -4.74 4.30
C ARG A 121 5.51 -4.89 5.77
N THR A 122 6.25 -3.92 6.29
CA THR A 122 6.69 -3.93 7.68
C THR A 122 5.50 -3.78 8.64
N ALA A 123 4.53 -2.91 8.33
CA ALA A 123 3.31 -2.74 9.11
C ALA A 123 2.45 -4.01 9.14
N GLU A 124 2.38 -4.74 8.03
CA GLU A 124 1.68 -6.02 7.91
C GLU A 124 2.37 -7.11 8.73
N ARG A 125 3.69 -7.26 8.58
CA ARG A 125 4.50 -8.22 9.34
C ARG A 125 4.40 -8.00 10.85
N LEU A 126 4.34 -6.75 11.30
CA LEU A 126 4.20 -6.39 12.71
C LEU A 126 2.74 -6.38 13.19
N GLY A 127 1.76 -6.60 12.31
CA GLY A 127 0.33 -6.54 12.63
C GLY A 127 -0.24 -5.13 12.88
N ILE A 128 0.60 -4.09 12.82
CA ILE A 128 0.23 -2.68 13.03
C ILE A 128 -0.71 -2.18 11.92
N ILE A 129 -0.69 -2.83 10.75
CA ILE A 129 -1.57 -2.49 9.62
C ILE A 129 -3.06 -2.45 10.02
N VAL A 130 -3.47 -3.27 10.99
CA VAL A 130 -4.85 -3.29 11.49
C VAL A 130 -5.19 -1.97 12.18
N GLN A 131 -4.30 -1.50 13.07
CA GLN A 131 -4.49 -0.24 13.79
C GLN A 131 -4.43 0.96 12.85
N ILE A 132 -3.52 0.92 11.87
CA ILE A 132 -3.44 1.91 10.80
C ILE A 132 -4.75 1.94 10.01
N GLY A 133 -5.28 0.77 9.63
CA GLY A 133 -6.54 0.65 8.91
C GLY A 133 -7.71 1.26 9.67
N THR A 134 -7.82 1.00 10.97
CA THR A 134 -8.84 1.67 11.82
C THR A 134 -8.64 3.18 11.86
N TRP A 135 -7.39 3.65 12.02
CA TRP A 135 -7.06 5.08 12.02
C TRP A 135 -7.44 5.77 10.70
N VAL A 136 -7.15 5.12 9.56
CA VAL A 136 -7.49 5.59 8.21
C VAL A 136 -9.02 5.70 8.06
N LEU A 137 -9.78 4.66 8.45
CA LEU A 137 -11.24 4.65 8.36
C LEU A 137 -11.87 5.79 9.17
N VAL A 138 -11.42 5.99 10.40
CA VAL A 138 -11.88 7.10 11.25
C VAL A 138 -11.57 8.45 10.61
N GLY A 139 -10.36 8.63 10.06
CA GLY A 139 -9.96 9.85 9.37
C GLY A 139 -10.81 10.13 8.13
N ALA A 140 -11.03 9.13 7.29
CA ALA A 140 -11.85 9.23 6.09
C ALA A 140 -13.31 9.58 6.43
N LEU A 141 -13.90 8.96 7.46
CA LEU A 141 -15.27 9.26 7.89
C LEU A 141 -15.41 10.68 8.43
N LYS A 142 -14.42 11.19 9.19
CA LYS A 142 -14.39 12.58 9.64
C LYS A 142 -14.32 13.55 8.46
N GLN A 143 -13.47 13.26 7.49
CA GLN A 143 -13.33 14.06 6.27
C GLN A 143 -14.64 14.07 5.46
N ALA A 144 -15.27 12.91 5.28
CA ALA A 144 -16.57 12.77 4.62
C ALA A 144 -17.66 13.59 5.32
N ARG A 145 -17.69 13.56 6.66
CA ARG A 145 -18.65 14.36 7.44
C ARG A 145 -18.43 15.85 7.22
N MET A 146 -17.18 16.32 7.30
CA MET A 146 -16.86 17.72 7.09
C MET A 146 -17.29 18.22 5.71
N TRP A 147 -17.06 17.43 4.65
CA TRP A 147 -17.51 17.79 3.31
C TRP A 147 -19.03 17.77 3.16
N ARG A 148 -19.71 16.80 3.78
CA ARG A 148 -21.18 16.80 3.82
C ARG A 148 -21.73 18.05 4.51
N ASP A 149 -21.14 18.46 5.63
CA ASP A 149 -21.54 19.68 6.34
C ASP A 149 -21.28 20.97 5.51
N GLN A 150 -20.42 20.90 4.50
CA GLN A 150 -20.17 21.96 3.51
C GLN A 150 -21.09 21.87 2.27
N GLY A 151 -21.98 20.88 2.20
CA GLY A 151 -22.93 20.68 1.09
C GLY A 151 -22.46 19.74 -0.02
N PHE A 152 -21.34 19.02 0.16
CA PHE A 152 -20.87 17.99 -0.78
C PHE A 152 -21.53 16.63 -0.47
N ASP A 153 -22.81 16.50 -0.78
CA ASP A 153 -23.62 15.32 -0.41
C ASP A 153 -23.52 14.16 -1.41
N ASP A 154 -23.18 14.46 -2.66
CA ASP A 154 -23.08 13.49 -3.77
C ASP A 154 -21.62 13.16 -4.08
N PHE A 155 -20.92 12.61 -3.07
CA PHE A 155 -19.49 12.39 -3.17
C PHE A 155 -19.03 11.16 -2.37
N THR A 156 -18.14 10.36 -2.96
CA THR A 156 -17.62 9.13 -2.32
C THR A 156 -16.18 9.31 -1.84
N ILE A 157 -15.84 8.74 -0.68
CA ILE A 157 -14.44 8.57 -0.27
C ILE A 157 -14.05 7.11 -0.41
N ALA A 158 -13.06 6.82 -1.25
CA ALA A 158 -12.45 5.51 -1.37
C ALA A 158 -11.33 5.34 -0.32
N VAL A 159 -11.31 4.18 0.34
CA VAL A 159 -10.31 3.83 1.34
C VAL A 159 -9.67 2.50 0.97
N ASN A 160 -8.34 2.45 0.98
CA ASN A 160 -7.59 1.22 0.75
C ASN A 160 -7.62 0.32 1.99
N VAL A 161 -7.89 -0.97 1.79
CA VAL A 161 -7.98 -1.98 2.86
C VAL A 161 -6.96 -3.07 2.59
N SER A 162 -6.12 -3.39 3.58
CA SER A 162 -5.17 -4.49 3.46
C SER A 162 -5.89 -5.84 3.49
N THR A 163 -5.32 -6.85 2.82
CA THR A 163 -5.86 -8.21 2.82
C THR A 163 -5.91 -8.79 4.25
N LEU A 164 -4.90 -8.51 5.08
CA LEU A 164 -4.88 -8.93 6.48
C LEU A 164 -6.04 -8.34 7.29
N GLN A 165 -6.38 -7.07 7.05
CA GLN A 165 -7.52 -6.43 7.70
C GLN A 165 -8.85 -7.02 7.19
N LEU A 166 -8.98 -7.20 5.88
CA LEU A 166 -10.20 -7.73 5.25
C LEU A 166 -10.56 -9.14 5.74
N LEU A 167 -9.55 -9.99 5.99
CA LEU A 167 -9.74 -11.37 6.44
C LEU A 167 -10.05 -11.50 7.94
N ARG A 168 -10.04 -10.41 8.71
CA ARG A 168 -10.41 -10.46 10.14
C ARG A 168 -11.91 -10.71 10.27
N PRO A 169 -12.36 -11.71 11.06
CA PRO A 169 -13.78 -12.04 11.19
C PRO A 169 -14.68 -10.86 11.58
N ASN A 170 -14.16 -9.92 12.36
CA ASN A 170 -14.91 -8.79 12.89
C ASN A 170 -14.78 -7.52 12.04
N PHE A 171 -14.04 -7.54 10.93
CA PHE A 171 -13.75 -6.32 10.16
C PHE A 171 -15.02 -5.61 9.68
N PHE A 172 -16.00 -6.34 9.17
CA PHE A 172 -17.27 -5.75 8.74
C PHE A 172 -18.00 -5.03 9.88
N ALA A 173 -18.06 -5.67 11.06
CA ALA A 173 -18.68 -5.06 12.23
C ALA A 173 -17.91 -3.82 12.72
N GLU A 174 -16.58 -3.84 12.65
CA GLU A 174 -15.72 -2.69 12.96
C GLU A 174 -16.02 -1.51 12.00
N VAL A 175 -16.12 -1.76 10.70
CA VAL A 175 -16.45 -0.72 9.71
C VAL A 175 -17.81 -0.09 9.97
N ILE A 176 -18.86 -0.90 10.17
CA ILE A 176 -20.22 -0.40 10.42
C ILE A 176 -20.34 0.35 11.75
N SER A 177 -19.61 -0.08 12.78
CA SER A 177 -19.63 0.58 14.09
C SER A 177 -18.76 1.83 14.16
N THR A 178 -17.85 2.04 13.19
CA THR A 178 -17.02 3.24 13.14
C THR A 178 -17.89 4.45 12.80
N LYS A 179 -18.02 5.36 13.76
CA LYS A 179 -18.74 6.63 13.57
C LYS A 179 -17.75 7.78 13.51
N ALA A 180 -17.96 8.71 12.57
CA ALA A 180 -17.45 10.05 12.71
C ALA A 180 -18.15 10.68 13.93
N ARG A 181 -17.41 10.87 15.03
CA ARG A 181 -17.85 11.76 16.11
C ARG A 181 -17.64 13.20 15.69
#